data_AF-A0A9N8DKR7-F1
#
_entry.id   AF-A0A9N8DKR7-F1
#
_cell.length_a   1.000
_cell.length_b   1.000
_cell.length_c   1.000
_cell.angle_alpha   90.00
_cell.angle_beta   90.00
_cell.angle_gamma   90.00
#
_symmetry.space_group_name_H-M   'P 1'
#
loop_
_entity.id
_entity.type
_entity.pdbx_description
1 polymer ?
#
loop_
_entity_poly.entity_id
_entity_poly.type
_entity_poly.pdbx_seq_one_letter_code
_entity_poly.pdbx_strand_id
1 'polypeptide(L)'
;MHHTNNTTSKHDGSIAPDDPGAFGPGSNTTTGTASTTTEGDEEGEGGDLEPPLFRSVAIQPAFAAAFAASKGSPETKQPSSFGPASKSFFGQAVKSPVFNKAPPGASKKTTPRSRSTSPVPRDRVLCHWKAQAMDGVYVLPCYYPRCDRRSATSDQSVDSVLERLFCCFKKLNIQATYEPSFATFGLVLRTPEQVELSLLIWFACKSRASVYVELDKRQSGCGCGPLKYICRILKAIKCCNAELEGDSLCLAKHQELRRGSVEMSERCRKMSLLVASCAAPAGDKKAPAFFKAAPAVPFASFTCVGDQTVNSLEMVWGLLKTPVTWSHGLELLGTVSDPNKSGIESSKAVSKVILLGVSPMAYGEVCCRGIHEKLVHMMQSLVGDSSSSEVEHLSAYQRDCLLQLVLTCLVNAMEVHIKFVAEESESMEVTMEDGTTEASVMSRFLESTKGVVACDIVEVLVTIVSRANTKPHHAYLAVKALFLLSSENSSVRQYVSMAMAAEDKAQRSAALKDAHEVGVQSHGLLEAECERLQRVLQTRH
;
A
#
# COMPACT_ATOMS: atom_id res chain seq x y z
N MET A 1 -33.37 37.72 45.00
CA MET A 1 -34.44 37.74 46.02
C MET A 1 -35.70 37.17 45.39
N HIS A 2 -36.39 36.31 46.15
CA HIS A 2 -37.41 35.34 45.75
C HIS A 2 -38.63 35.91 44.99
N HIS A 3 -39.10 35.18 43.96
CA HIS A 3 -40.33 34.38 44.07
C HIS A 3 -40.46 33.36 42.93
N THR A 4 -40.76 32.14 43.36
CA THR A 4 -41.14 30.94 42.60
C THR A 4 -42.58 31.01 42.10
N ASN A 5 -42.91 30.33 40.99
CA ASN A 5 -44.07 29.43 40.95
C ASN A 5 -44.02 28.44 39.76
N ASN A 6 -44.23 27.18 40.13
CA ASN A 6 -44.51 26.01 39.29
C ASN A 6 -45.90 26.10 38.65
N THR A 7 -46.06 25.48 37.48
CA THR A 7 -47.26 24.68 37.16
C THR A 7 -46.89 23.55 36.20
N THR A 8 -47.14 22.33 36.68
CA THR A 8 -47.13 21.03 36.01
C THR A 8 -48.44 20.80 35.26
N SER A 9 -48.40 20.09 34.12
CA SER A 9 -49.57 19.47 33.50
C SER A 9 -49.18 18.10 32.96
N LYS A 10 -49.67 17.06 33.65
CA LYS A 10 -49.65 15.65 33.25
C LYS A 10 -50.80 15.41 32.26
N HIS A 11 -50.56 14.62 31.22
CA HIS A 11 -51.61 13.88 30.53
C HIS A 11 -51.25 12.40 30.55
N ASP A 12 -52.00 11.64 31.36
CA ASP A 12 -52.09 10.18 31.33
C ASP A 12 -53.09 9.77 30.23
N GLY A 13 -52.76 8.70 29.51
CA GLY A 13 -53.60 8.06 28.51
C GLY A 13 -53.22 6.60 28.34
N SER A 14 -53.71 5.77 29.25
CA SER A 14 -53.60 4.30 29.27
C SER A 14 -54.64 3.68 28.34
N ILE A 15 -54.22 2.80 27.42
CA ILE A 15 -55.08 1.81 26.77
C ILE A 15 -54.35 0.46 26.85
N ALA A 16 -55.07 -0.53 27.38
CA ALA A 16 -54.61 -1.89 27.67
C ALA A 16 -54.46 -2.76 26.39
N PRO A 17 -53.73 -3.88 26.47
CA PRO A 17 -53.51 -4.80 25.36
C PRO A 17 -54.48 -5.98 25.39
N ASP A 18 -54.94 -6.41 24.21
CA ASP A 18 -55.53 -7.73 23.99
C ASP A 18 -54.68 -8.50 22.96
N ASP A 19 -54.34 -9.72 23.35
CA ASP A 19 -53.59 -10.78 22.66
C ASP A 19 -54.62 -11.84 22.16
N PRO A 20 -54.24 -13.02 21.63
CA PRO A 20 -53.49 -13.39 20.43
C PRO A 20 -54.34 -14.21 19.43
N GLY A 21 -53.83 -14.45 18.20
CA GLY A 21 -54.46 -15.39 17.26
C GLY A 21 -53.54 -15.85 16.12
N ALA A 22 -53.05 -17.08 16.23
CA ALA A 22 -52.29 -17.81 15.21
C ALA A 22 -53.20 -18.37 14.10
N PHE A 23 -52.77 -18.40 12.83
CA PHE A 23 -53.08 -19.46 11.84
C PHE A 23 -52.26 -19.29 10.54
N GLY A 24 -51.46 -20.32 10.21
CA GLY A 24 -51.41 -20.98 8.89
C GLY A 24 -50.66 -20.35 7.69
N PRO A 25 -49.75 -21.09 7.02
CA PRO A 25 -49.14 -20.69 5.74
C PRO A 25 -49.94 -21.21 4.53
N GLY A 26 -50.13 -20.35 3.52
CA GLY A 26 -50.79 -20.67 2.26
C GLY A 26 -49.85 -20.54 1.06
N SER A 27 -49.51 -21.68 0.47
CA SER A 27 -48.96 -21.85 -0.87
C SER A 27 -50.04 -21.57 -1.94
N ASN A 28 -49.66 -20.98 -3.09
CA ASN A 28 -50.04 -21.42 -4.46
C ASN A 28 -49.72 -20.33 -5.51
N THR A 29 -48.79 -20.61 -6.43
CA THR A 29 -49.04 -20.94 -7.86
C THR A 29 -49.57 -19.77 -8.71
N THR A 30 -48.71 -19.26 -9.58
CA THR A 30 -49.14 -18.46 -10.74
C THR A 30 -48.44 -18.97 -12.01
N THR A 31 -49.22 -19.67 -12.81
CA THR A 31 -49.18 -19.75 -14.28
C THR A 31 -48.92 -18.35 -14.87
N GLY A 32 -48.14 -18.12 -15.93
CA GLY A 32 -48.08 -18.85 -17.20
C GLY A 32 -49.03 -18.19 -18.21
N THR A 33 -48.58 -17.19 -18.96
CA THR A 33 -49.23 -16.72 -20.20
C THR A 33 -48.19 -16.18 -21.18
N ALA A 34 -48.17 -16.78 -22.37
CA ALA A 34 -47.50 -16.33 -23.58
C ALA A 34 -48.47 -15.49 -24.44
N SER A 35 -47.92 -14.54 -25.21
CA SER A 35 -48.55 -13.91 -26.39
C SER A 35 -47.41 -13.29 -27.23
N THR A 36 -46.91 -13.95 -28.28
CA THR A 36 -47.32 -13.89 -29.71
C THR A 36 -47.47 -12.48 -30.31
N THR A 37 -46.48 -12.14 -31.15
CA THR A 37 -46.54 -11.51 -32.49
C THR A 37 -47.41 -10.27 -32.74
N THR A 38 -46.75 -9.21 -33.20
CA THR A 38 -47.19 -8.44 -34.38
C THR A 38 -45.97 -7.93 -35.13
N GLU A 39 -45.83 -8.40 -36.37
CA GLU A 39 -45.02 -7.85 -37.45
C GLU A 39 -45.58 -6.46 -37.86
N GLY A 40 -44.70 -5.61 -38.35
CA GLY A 40 -45.03 -4.28 -38.88
C GLY A 40 -43.86 -3.75 -39.69
N ASP A 41 -43.78 -4.18 -40.95
CA ASP A 41 -42.98 -3.56 -42.00
C ASP A 41 -43.58 -2.21 -42.39
N GLU A 42 -42.78 -1.14 -42.36
CA GLU A 42 -42.95 -0.01 -43.29
C GLU A 42 -41.56 0.48 -43.74
N GLU A 43 -41.33 0.35 -45.04
CA GLU A 43 -40.26 0.97 -45.81
C GLU A 43 -40.49 2.49 -45.94
N GLY A 44 -39.42 3.29 -46.00
CA GLY A 44 -39.56 4.71 -46.35
C GLY A 44 -38.29 5.55 -46.25
N GLU A 45 -37.53 5.57 -47.35
CA GLU A 45 -36.81 6.73 -47.91
C GLU A 45 -35.68 7.46 -47.13
N GLY A 46 -34.45 7.20 -47.58
CA GLY A 46 -33.52 8.18 -48.17
C GLY A 46 -33.45 9.62 -47.63
N GLY A 47 -32.29 9.96 -47.06
CA GLY A 47 -31.88 11.35 -46.84
C GLY A 47 -30.40 11.47 -46.48
N ASP A 48 -29.55 11.68 -47.49
CA ASP A 48 -28.19 12.19 -47.32
C ASP A 48 -28.23 13.59 -46.71
N LEU A 49 -27.64 13.76 -45.52
CA LEU A 49 -27.34 15.09 -44.97
C LEU A 49 -25.95 15.11 -44.34
N GLU A 50 -25.13 16.01 -44.87
CA GLU A 50 -23.78 16.37 -44.43
C GLU A 50 -23.69 16.72 -42.93
N PRO A 51 -22.53 16.50 -42.29
CA PRO A 51 -22.28 16.99 -40.94
C PRO A 51 -22.02 18.51 -40.94
N PRO A 52 -22.65 19.29 -40.03
CA PRO A 52 -22.39 20.72 -39.93
C PRO A 52 -21.03 21.01 -39.27
N LEU A 53 -20.23 21.78 -40.00
CA LEU A 53 -19.09 22.56 -39.52
C LEU A 53 -19.49 23.44 -38.33
N PHE A 54 -18.97 23.14 -37.13
CA PHE A 54 -19.02 24.07 -36.01
C PHE A 54 -17.73 24.90 -35.90
N ARG A 55 -17.95 26.20 -35.98
CA ARG A 55 -16.99 27.30 -35.95
C ARG A 55 -16.24 27.36 -34.62
N SER A 56 -14.94 27.58 -34.73
CA SER A 56 -14.06 28.02 -33.64
C SER A 56 -14.51 29.40 -33.12
N VAL A 57 -14.84 29.48 -31.83
CA VAL A 57 -14.94 30.75 -31.10
C VAL A 57 -13.70 30.86 -30.23
N ALA A 58 -12.81 31.79 -30.60
CA ALA A 58 -11.69 32.20 -29.78
C ALA A 58 -12.21 33.08 -28.64
N ILE A 59 -12.02 32.63 -27.40
CA ILE A 59 -12.20 33.46 -26.21
C ILE A 59 -10.81 33.70 -25.61
N GLN A 60 -10.32 34.93 -25.77
CA GLN A 60 -9.23 35.46 -24.96
C GLN A 60 -9.77 35.83 -23.56
N PRO A 61 -9.01 35.61 -22.48
CA PRO A 61 -9.19 36.39 -21.26
C PRO A 61 -8.10 37.46 -21.18
N ALA A 62 -8.52 38.70 -21.41
CA ALA A 62 -7.84 39.87 -20.90
C ALA A 62 -8.18 40.01 -19.41
N PHE A 63 -7.21 39.93 -18.51
CA PHE A 63 -7.23 40.66 -17.24
C PHE A 63 -5.80 40.84 -16.74
N ALA A 64 -5.34 42.08 -16.78
CA ALA A 64 -4.14 42.56 -16.15
C ALA A 64 -4.52 43.57 -15.06
N ALA A 65 -3.69 43.57 -14.00
CA ALA A 65 -3.37 44.70 -13.15
C ALA A 65 -4.44 45.23 -12.18
N ALA A 66 -4.27 44.90 -10.89
CA ALA A 66 -4.36 45.87 -9.80
C ALA A 66 -3.61 45.33 -8.56
N PHE A 67 -2.45 45.90 -8.25
CA PHE A 67 -2.12 46.52 -6.95
C PHE A 67 -0.60 46.66 -6.80
N ALA A 68 -0.15 47.90 -6.87
CA ALA A 68 1.14 48.36 -6.39
C ALA A 68 0.92 49.35 -5.24
N ALA A 69 1.87 49.33 -4.30
CA ALA A 69 2.16 50.33 -3.27
C ALA A 69 1.33 50.31 -1.97
N SER A 70 1.96 49.82 -0.90
CA SER A 70 1.96 50.50 0.40
C SER A 70 3.23 50.14 1.18
N LYS A 71 4.09 51.14 1.36
CA LYS A 71 5.27 51.13 2.24
C LYS A 71 4.83 51.39 3.68
N GLY A 72 5.43 50.73 4.66
CA GLY A 72 5.37 51.17 6.06
C GLY A 72 5.83 50.14 7.08
N SER A 73 7.14 50.13 7.37
CA SER A 73 7.70 49.61 8.64
C SER A 73 7.53 50.67 9.73
N PRO A 74 7.41 50.32 11.02
CA PRO A 74 8.63 50.29 11.82
C PRO A 74 8.73 49.18 12.90
N GLU A 75 9.99 48.88 13.20
CA GLU A 75 10.61 48.33 14.41
C GLU A 75 9.78 48.32 15.71
N THR A 76 9.88 47.24 16.52
CA THR A 76 10.62 47.28 17.81
C THR A 76 10.65 45.94 18.58
N LYS A 77 11.87 45.58 19.01
CA LYS A 77 12.31 45.04 20.33
C LYS A 77 11.92 43.62 20.80
N GLN A 78 12.96 42.76 20.79
CA GLN A 78 13.18 41.67 21.76
C GLN A 78 13.30 42.19 23.21
N PRO A 79 13.11 41.31 24.21
CA PRO A 79 14.26 40.98 25.03
C PRO A 79 14.42 39.49 25.37
N SER A 80 15.69 39.12 25.52
CA SER A 80 16.27 37.91 26.10
C SER A 80 16.06 37.78 27.61
N SER A 81 15.95 36.55 28.13
CA SER A 81 16.53 36.19 29.45
C SER A 81 16.68 34.67 29.69
N PHE A 82 17.93 34.29 29.98
CA PHE A 82 18.47 33.37 30.99
C PHE A 82 17.72 32.08 31.45
N GLY A 83 18.48 30.97 31.45
CA GLY A 83 18.13 29.66 32.02
C GLY A 83 18.09 29.57 33.56
N PRO A 84 18.09 28.37 34.17
CA PRO A 84 19.38 27.65 34.30
C PRO A 84 19.31 26.11 34.23
N ALA A 85 20.52 25.54 34.13
CA ALA A 85 20.88 24.14 34.12
C ALA A 85 20.59 23.40 35.44
N SER A 86 20.18 22.13 35.34
CA SER A 86 20.18 21.16 36.44
C SER A 86 21.28 20.11 36.23
N LYS A 87 22.12 19.96 37.27
CA LYS A 87 23.28 19.07 37.38
C LYS A 87 22.88 17.61 37.63
N SER A 88 23.70 16.72 37.07
CA SER A 88 24.25 15.46 37.63
C SER A 88 23.34 14.47 38.36
N PHE A 89 23.40 13.19 37.98
CA PHE A 89 23.68 12.11 38.94
C PHE A 89 24.40 10.93 38.26
N PHE A 90 25.41 10.42 38.97
CA PHE A 90 26.39 9.41 38.58
C PHE A 90 25.99 8.03 39.15
N GLY A 91 26.44 6.95 38.50
CA GLY A 91 26.57 5.60 39.09
C GLY A 91 25.55 4.58 38.53
N GLN A 92 25.88 3.32 38.24
CA GLN A 92 27.02 2.49 38.63
C GLN A 92 27.28 1.42 37.55
N ALA A 93 28.55 1.18 37.24
CA ALA A 93 29.01 0.04 36.44
C ALA A 93 29.07 -1.23 37.32
N VAL A 94 28.39 -2.28 36.88
CA VAL A 94 28.43 -3.60 37.51
C VAL A 94 29.70 -4.34 37.07
N LYS A 95 30.51 -4.73 38.06
CA LYS A 95 31.74 -5.49 37.92
C LYS A 95 31.44 -6.97 37.61
N SER A 96 32.03 -7.49 36.54
CA SER A 96 32.13 -8.92 36.27
C SER A 96 33.21 -9.57 37.15
N PRO A 97 32.98 -10.76 37.75
CA PRO A 97 34.01 -11.45 38.48
C PRO A 97 34.90 -12.28 37.54
N VAL A 98 36.19 -12.01 37.64
CA VAL A 98 37.31 -12.84 37.19
C VAL A 98 37.36 -14.11 38.04
N PHE A 99 37.45 -15.29 37.43
CA PHE A 99 37.81 -16.53 38.12
C PHE A 99 39.05 -17.18 37.55
N ASN A 100 39.75 -17.88 38.45
CA ASN A 100 41.18 -18.13 38.51
C ASN A 100 41.74 -19.25 37.61
N LYS A 101 43.07 -19.18 37.51
CA LYS A 101 44.08 -20.07 36.89
C LYS A 101 44.13 -21.51 37.42
N ALA A 102 44.60 -22.38 36.50
CA ALA A 102 45.52 -23.54 36.63
C ALA A 102 44.95 -24.87 37.18
N PRO A 103 45.47 -26.08 36.78
CA PRO A 103 46.88 -26.39 36.45
C PRO A 103 47.14 -27.30 35.22
N PRO A 104 48.43 -27.59 34.88
CA PRO A 104 48.83 -28.20 33.62
C PRO A 104 49.11 -29.71 33.72
N GLY A 105 49.07 -30.38 32.57
CA GLY A 105 49.84 -31.59 32.31
C GLY A 105 49.03 -32.87 32.08
N ALA A 106 49.04 -33.36 30.83
CA ALA A 106 49.30 -34.76 30.49
C ALA A 106 49.16 -34.97 28.97
N SER A 107 50.30 -35.06 28.27
CA SER A 107 50.39 -35.55 26.90
C SER A 107 49.93 -37.00 26.83
N LYS A 108 48.87 -37.30 26.05
CA LYS A 108 48.59 -38.64 25.54
C LYS A 108 48.32 -38.61 24.04
N LYS A 109 49.27 -39.22 23.32
CA LYS A 109 49.16 -39.72 21.93
C LYS A 109 47.76 -40.30 21.68
N THR A 110 47.04 -39.72 20.71
CA THR A 110 45.81 -40.31 20.17
C THR A 110 45.98 -40.53 18.68
N THR A 111 45.87 -41.81 18.32
CA THR A 111 45.82 -42.41 16.99
C THR A 111 44.67 -41.84 16.17
N PRO A 112 44.80 -41.64 14.84
CA PRO A 112 43.72 -41.12 14.01
C PRO A 112 42.63 -42.20 13.86
N ARG A 113 41.60 -42.11 14.70
CA ARG A 113 40.38 -42.92 14.57
C ARG A 113 39.51 -42.29 13.48
N SER A 114 39.40 -42.97 12.35
CA SER A 114 38.48 -42.62 11.28
C SER A 114 37.06 -42.51 11.84
N ARG A 115 36.54 -41.28 11.92
CA ARG A 115 35.12 -41.03 12.22
C ARG A 115 34.31 -41.49 11.02
N SER A 116 33.84 -42.73 11.05
CA SER A 116 32.66 -43.09 10.27
C SER A 116 31.50 -42.27 10.83
N THR A 117 31.10 -41.21 10.14
CA THR A 117 29.85 -40.49 10.41
C THR A 117 28.70 -41.43 10.08
N SER A 118 28.28 -42.22 11.07
CA SER A 118 27.02 -42.95 10.96
C SER A 118 25.91 -41.94 10.71
N PRO A 119 25.06 -42.13 9.68
CA PRO A 119 23.97 -41.21 9.40
C PRO A 119 23.11 -41.06 10.66
N VAL A 120 22.94 -39.82 11.13
CA VAL A 120 22.01 -39.52 12.23
C VAL A 120 20.64 -40.08 11.86
N PRO A 121 19.97 -40.85 12.73
CA PRO A 121 18.65 -41.40 12.43
C PRO A 121 17.68 -40.28 12.07
N ARG A 122 17.17 -40.29 10.84
CA ARG A 122 16.37 -39.20 10.24
C ARG A 122 15.09 -38.88 11.02
N ASP A 123 14.59 -39.86 11.79
CA ASP A 123 13.40 -39.70 12.64
C ASP A 123 13.62 -38.70 13.78
N ARG A 124 14.88 -38.43 14.16
CA ARG A 124 15.19 -37.46 15.22
C ARG A 124 14.82 -36.02 14.85
N VAL A 125 14.89 -35.66 13.56
CA VAL A 125 14.62 -34.28 13.12
C VAL A 125 13.14 -33.96 13.25
N LEU A 126 12.27 -34.87 12.81
CA LEU A 126 10.82 -34.68 12.94
C LEU A 126 10.40 -34.65 14.42
N CYS A 127 10.92 -35.55 15.25
CA CYS A 127 10.65 -35.52 16.69
C CYS A 127 11.09 -34.20 17.34
N HIS A 128 12.22 -33.64 16.90
CA HIS A 128 12.69 -32.35 17.38
C HIS A 128 11.76 -31.20 16.97
N TRP A 129 11.30 -31.16 15.72
CA TRP A 129 10.34 -30.16 15.27
C TRP A 129 9.02 -30.25 16.00
N LYS A 130 8.49 -31.46 16.21
CA LYS A 130 7.26 -31.66 16.99
C LYS A 130 7.41 -31.10 18.40
N ALA A 131 8.52 -31.41 19.07
CA ALA A 131 8.80 -30.88 20.41
C ALA A 131 8.85 -29.34 20.42
N GLN A 132 9.49 -28.71 19.42
CA GLN A 132 9.56 -27.25 19.31
C GLN A 132 8.21 -26.60 18.96
N ALA A 133 7.38 -27.28 18.16
CA ALA A 133 6.09 -26.74 17.72
C ALA A 133 5.05 -26.72 18.85
N MET A 134 5.11 -27.67 19.78
CA MET A 134 4.18 -27.73 20.92
C MET A 134 4.15 -26.44 21.74
N ASP A 135 5.32 -25.83 21.92
CA ASP A 135 5.47 -24.59 22.70
C ASP A 135 5.64 -23.33 21.82
N GLY A 136 6.04 -23.49 20.55
CA GLY A 136 6.40 -22.38 19.66
C GLY A 136 5.29 -21.88 18.72
N VAL A 137 4.19 -22.63 18.54
CA VAL A 137 3.09 -22.22 17.65
C VAL A 137 2.11 -21.30 18.40
N TYR A 138 1.96 -20.07 17.92
CA TYR A 138 1.04 -19.08 18.49
C TYR A 138 -0.26 -19.01 17.69
N VAL A 139 -1.29 -18.40 18.29
CA VAL A 139 -2.55 -18.11 17.59
C VAL A 139 -2.33 -16.93 16.64
N LEU A 140 -2.79 -17.08 15.41
CA LEU A 140 -2.71 -16.04 14.38
C LEU A 140 -3.45 -14.78 14.85
N PRO A 141 -2.77 -13.62 14.95
CA PRO A 141 -3.43 -12.37 15.31
C PRO A 141 -4.55 -12.02 14.33
N CYS A 142 -5.68 -11.48 14.82
CA CYS A 142 -6.83 -11.14 13.97
C CYS A 142 -6.53 -10.06 12.93
N TYR A 143 -5.53 -9.22 13.17
CA TYR A 143 -5.06 -8.17 12.27
C TYR A 143 -3.92 -8.61 11.34
N TYR A 144 -3.51 -9.88 11.39
CA TYR A 144 -2.44 -10.39 10.54
C TYR A 144 -2.92 -10.50 9.08
N PRO A 145 -2.26 -9.84 8.10
CA PRO A 145 -2.67 -9.86 6.71
C PRO A 145 -2.51 -11.27 6.12
N ARG A 146 -3.57 -11.81 5.52
CA ARG A 146 -3.56 -13.16 4.95
C ARG A 146 -3.26 -13.10 3.46
N CYS A 147 -2.20 -13.77 3.03
CA CYS A 147 -1.88 -13.92 1.62
C CYS A 147 -2.35 -15.28 1.09
N ASP A 148 -3.59 -15.35 0.58
CA ASP A 148 -4.20 -16.61 0.09
C ASP A 148 -3.37 -17.36 -0.97
N ARG A 149 -2.52 -16.63 -1.71
CA ARG A 149 -1.64 -17.22 -2.74
C ARG A 149 -0.44 -17.95 -2.16
N ARG A 150 -0.05 -17.60 -0.94
CA ARG A 150 1.16 -18.07 -0.25
C ARG A 150 0.86 -18.80 1.05
N SER A 151 -0.42 -19.00 1.36
CA SER A 151 -0.85 -19.66 2.57
C SER A 151 -1.84 -20.79 2.33
N ALA A 152 -1.96 -21.66 3.33
CA ALA A 152 -2.94 -22.73 3.41
C ALA A 152 -3.41 -22.89 4.84
N THR A 153 -4.70 -23.17 5.02
CA THR A 153 -5.27 -23.59 6.30
C THR A 153 -5.59 -25.07 6.22
N SER A 154 -5.37 -25.79 7.32
CA SER A 154 -5.64 -27.22 7.47
C SER A 154 -6.34 -27.45 8.80
N ASP A 155 -7.45 -28.19 8.80
CA ASP A 155 -8.21 -28.54 10.02
C ASP A 155 -7.61 -29.75 10.77
N GLN A 156 -6.41 -30.18 10.37
CA GLN A 156 -5.64 -31.23 11.04
C GLN A 156 -4.76 -30.65 12.16
N SER A 157 -4.32 -31.52 13.06
CA SER A 157 -3.36 -31.16 14.11
C SER A 157 -2.02 -30.70 13.53
N VAL A 158 -1.28 -29.90 14.31
CA VAL A 158 0.07 -29.44 13.95
C VAL A 158 1.00 -30.61 13.67
N ASP A 159 0.92 -31.69 14.45
CA ASP A 159 1.74 -32.88 14.24
C ASP A 159 1.52 -33.54 12.88
N SER A 160 0.24 -33.70 12.47
CA SER A 160 -0.10 -34.26 11.15
C SER A 160 0.32 -33.33 10.01
N VAL A 161 0.26 -32.01 10.21
CA VAL A 161 0.79 -31.04 9.24
C VAL A 161 2.31 -31.15 9.13
N LEU A 162 3.04 -31.23 10.26
CA LEU A 162 4.50 -31.36 10.28
C LEU A 162 4.99 -32.66 9.64
N GLU A 163 4.30 -33.79 9.87
CA GLU A 163 4.59 -35.06 9.21
C GLU A 163 4.49 -34.95 7.68
N ARG A 164 3.39 -34.35 7.19
CA ARG A 164 3.18 -34.14 5.75
C ARG A 164 4.22 -33.19 5.17
N LEU A 165 4.55 -32.11 5.87
CA LEU A 165 5.60 -31.19 5.47
C LEU A 165 6.96 -31.88 5.40
N PHE A 166 7.32 -32.67 6.41
CA PHE A 166 8.57 -33.44 6.42
C PHE A 166 8.66 -34.43 5.25
N CYS A 167 7.59 -35.16 4.97
CA CYS A 167 7.50 -36.04 3.80
C CYS A 167 7.61 -35.26 2.48
N CYS A 168 6.95 -34.10 2.38
CA CYS A 168 7.00 -33.22 1.22
C CYS A 168 8.43 -32.70 0.97
N PHE A 169 9.10 -32.22 2.02
CA PHE A 169 10.48 -31.73 1.93
C PHE A 169 11.44 -32.83 1.48
N LYS A 170 11.27 -34.04 2.01
CA LYS A 170 12.04 -35.21 1.57
C LYS A 170 11.84 -35.51 0.08
N LYS A 171 10.59 -35.51 -0.40
CA LYS A 171 10.27 -35.75 -1.82
C LYS A 171 10.83 -34.65 -2.74
N LEU A 172 10.85 -33.41 -2.27
CA LEU A 172 11.33 -32.25 -3.03
C LEU A 172 12.82 -31.95 -2.85
N ASN A 173 13.53 -32.76 -2.05
CA ASN A 173 14.93 -32.53 -1.66
C ASN A 173 15.16 -31.13 -1.06
N ILE A 174 14.21 -30.66 -0.24
CA ILE A 174 14.28 -29.39 0.47
C ILE A 174 14.94 -29.63 1.82
N GLN A 175 15.99 -28.86 2.12
CA GLN A 175 16.57 -28.81 3.45
C GLN A 175 15.76 -27.82 4.29
N ALA A 176 15.35 -28.23 5.48
CA ALA A 176 14.57 -27.40 6.38
C ALA A 176 15.29 -27.29 7.72
N THR A 177 15.45 -26.06 8.19
CA THR A 177 16.12 -25.74 9.45
C THR A 177 15.17 -24.94 10.32
N TYR A 178 15.00 -25.33 11.58
CA TYR A 178 14.23 -24.54 12.53
C TYR A 178 14.94 -23.23 12.85
N GLU A 179 14.19 -22.14 12.87
CA GLU A 179 14.70 -20.79 13.05
C GLU A 179 13.97 -20.12 14.22
N PRO A 180 14.64 -19.95 15.37
CA PRO A 180 13.99 -19.43 16.58
C PRO A 180 13.74 -17.92 16.52
N SER A 181 14.23 -17.22 15.50
CA SER A 181 14.06 -15.76 15.35
C SER A 181 12.66 -15.35 14.88
N PHE A 182 11.84 -16.30 14.42
CA PHE A 182 10.46 -16.01 14.03
C PHE A 182 9.56 -15.80 15.25
N ALA A 183 8.55 -14.94 15.09
CA ALA A 183 7.55 -14.66 16.14
C ALA A 183 6.67 -15.88 16.48
N THR A 184 6.69 -16.92 15.63
CA THR A 184 6.06 -18.21 15.87
C THR A 184 6.94 -19.33 15.33
N PHE A 185 6.47 -20.58 15.38
CA PHE A 185 7.18 -21.71 14.82
C PHE A 185 7.45 -21.49 13.33
N GLY A 186 8.72 -21.36 12.99
CA GLY A 186 9.14 -21.10 11.63
C GLY A 186 10.34 -21.93 11.20
N LEU A 187 10.36 -22.27 9.91
CA LEU A 187 11.42 -23.02 9.25
C LEU A 187 12.02 -22.20 8.12
N VAL A 188 13.34 -22.27 7.98
CA VAL A 188 14.05 -21.80 6.79
C VAL A 188 14.23 -22.99 5.87
N LEU A 189 13.69 -22.88 4.67
CA LEU A 189 13.73 -23.91 3.64
C LEU A 189 14.76 -23.53 2.59
N ARG A 190 15.68 -24.44 2.29
CA ARG A 190 16.64 -24.35 1.18
C ARG A 190 16.31 -25.40 0.13
N THR A 191 15.94 -24.94 -1.04
CA THR A 191 15.66 -25.79 -2.21
C THR A 191 16.96 -26.25 -2.88
N PRO A 192 16.93 -27.29 -3.73
CA PRO A 192 18.09 -27.72 -4.52
C PRO A 192 18.70 -26.63 -5.40
N GLU A 193 17.88 -25.69 -5.89
CA GLU A 193 18.31 -24.54 -6.69
C GLU A 193 18.74 -23.35 -5.81
N GLN A 194 19.04 -23.58 -4.53
CA GLN A 194 19.50 -22.56 -3.57
C GLN A 194 18.49 -21.43 -3.32
N VAL A 195 17.22 -21.62 -3.67
CA VAL A 195 16.16 -20.67 -3.26
C VAL A 195 15.87 -20.87 -1.78
N GLU A 196 15.96 -19.77 -1.03
CA GLU A 196 15.57 -19.71 0.39
C GLU A 196 14.11 -19.26 0.55
N LEU A 197 13.33 -20.05 1.26
CA LEU A 197 11.95 -19.74 1.66
C LEU A 197 11.85 -19.71 3.19
N SER A 198 10.94 -18.92 3.72
CA SER A 198 10.48 -19.00 5.11
C SER A 198 9.12 -19.70 5.14
N LEU A 199 8.95 -20.65 6.04
CA LEU A 199 7.66 -21.27 6.34
C LEU A 199 7.28 -20.88 7.77
N LEU A 200 6.11 -20.30 7.96
CA LEU A 200 5.56 -19.92 9.27
C LEU A 200 4.31 -20.76 9.56
N ILE A 201 4.18 -21.25 10.80
CA ILE A 201 3.03 -22.05 11.25
C ILE A 201 2.33 -21.34 12.42
N TRP A 202 1.02 -21.17 12.31
CA TRP A 202 0.16 -20.56 13.30
C TRP A 202 -1.04 -21.44 13.60
N PHE A 203 -1.65 -21.30 14.78
CA PHE A 203 -3.02 -21.76 15.00
C PHE A 203 -3.98 -20.72 14.42
N ALA A 204 -4.88 -21.12 13.51
CA ALA A 204 -5.80 -20.18 12.89
C ALA A 204 -6.89 -19.68 13.87
N CYS A 205 -7.08 -20.38 14.99
CA CYS A 205 -8.04 -20.04 16.04
C CYS A 205 -7.54 -20.44 17.43
N LYS A 206 -8.16 -19.89 18.48
CA LYS A 206 -7.80 -20.14 19.88
C LYS A 206 -8.00 -21.60 20.32
N SER A 207 -8.94 -22.32 19.69
CA SER A 207 -9.18 -23.74 19.99
C SER A 207 -8.08 -24.66 19.47
N ARG A 208 -7.11 -24.14 18.70
CA ARG A 208 -6.01 -24.90 18.10
C ARG A 208 -6.46 -26.05 17.20
N ALA A 209 -7.72 -26.03 16.76
CA ALA A 209 -8.31 -27.06 15.91
C ALA A 209 -7.84 -26.97 14.45
N SER A 210 -7.35 -25.81 14.04
CA SER A 210 -6.92 -25.55 12.66
C SER A 210 -5.56 -24.87 12.63
N VAL A 211 -4.74 -25.25 11.67
CA VAL A 211 -3.37 -24.76 11.45
C VAL A 211 -3.31 -23.92 10.20
N TYR A 212 -2.81 -22.70 10.32
CA TYR A 212 -2.51 -21.79 9.21
C TYR A 212 -1.02 -21.84 8.92
N VAL A 213 -0.65 -22.08 7.66
CA VAL A 213 0.74 -22.14 7.22
C VAL A 213 0.95 -21.12 6.11
N GLU A 214 2.03 -20.36 6.22
CA GLU A 214 2.42 -19.34 5.26
C GLU A 214 3.84 -19.57 4.76
N LEU A 215 4.06 -19.34 3.46
CA LEU A 215 5.33 -19.49 2.80
C LEU A 215 5.74 -18.19 2.14
N ASP A 216 6.89 -17.65 2.52
CA ASP A 216 7.44 -16.47 1.90
C ASP A 216 8.84 -16.70 1.34
N LYS A 217 9.25 -15.86 0.40
CA LYS A 217 10.56 -15.93 -0.24
C LYS A 217 11.52 -14.99 0.49
N ARG A 218 12.63 -15.52 1.05
CA ARG A 218 13.57 -14.70 1.84
C ARG A 218 14.58 -13.92 1.01
N GLN A 219 14.96 -14.40 -0.17
CA GLN A 219 15.97 -13.75 -1.02
C GLN A 219 15.34 -13.01 -2.20
N SER A 220 15.68 -11.73 -2.32
CA SER A 220 15.39 -10.91 -3.50
C SER A 220 16.27 -11.37 -4.67
N GLY A 221 15.67 -12.09 -5.61
CA GLY A 221 16.36 -12.57 -6.82
C GLY A 221 15.36 -12.86 -7.93
N CYS A 222 15.66 -12.42 -9.15
CA CYS A 222 14.75 -12.50 -10.30
C CYS A 222 14.62 -13.96 -10.77
N GLY A 223 13.47 -14.58 -10.48
CA GLY A 223 13.20 -15.92 -10.96
C GLY A 223 11.84 -16.45 -10.47
N CYS A 224 11.08 -17.01 -11.40
CA CYS A 224 9.80 -17.70 -11.17
C CYS A 224 9.96 -19.05 -10.44
N GLY A 225 11.21 -19.47 -10.17
CA GLY A 225 11.57 -20.73 -9.50
C GLY A 225 10.91 -21.02 -8.15
N PRO A 226 10.64 -20.06 -7.25
CA PRO A 226 10.04 -20.31 -5.92
C PRO A 226 8.61 -20.85 -6.00
N LEU A 227 7.84 -20.41 -7.00
CA LEU A 227 6.40 -20.65 -7.05
C LEU A 227 6.10 -22.15 -7.14
N LYS A 228 6.92 -22.92 -7.88
CA LYS A 228 6.75 -24.38 -7.99
C LYS A 228 6.83 -25.09 -6.64
N TYR A 229 7.72 -24.64 -5.75
CA TYR A 229 7.90 -25.20 -4.42
C TYR A 229 6.77 -24.79 -3.49
N ILE A 230 6.43 -23.50 -3.48
CA ILE A 230 5.32 -22.96 -2.68
C ILE A 230 4.04 -23.73 -3.00
N CYS A 231 3.71 -23.91 -4.29
CA CYS A 231 2.52 -24.65 -4.71
C CYS A 231 2.47 -26.09 -4.17
N ARG A 232 3.59 -26.82 -4.28
CA ARG A 232 3.65 -28.23 -3.88
C ARG A 232 3.57 -28.38 -2.36
N ILE A 233 4.21 -27.48 -1.61
CA ILE A 233 4.15 -27.47 -0.15
C ILE A 233 2.71 -27.13 0.29
N LEU A 234 2.11 -26.06 -0.23
CA LEU A 234 0.72 -25.69 0.09
C LEU A 234 -0.28 -26.79 -0.31
N LYS A 235 -0.06 -27.49 -1.43
CA LYS A 235 -0.87 -28.64 -1.84
C LYS A 235 -0.75 -29.79 -0.83
N ALA A 236 0.46 -30.10 -0.36
CA ALA A 236 0.68 -31.14 0.66
C ALA A 236 -0.04 -30.84 1.98
N ILE A 237 -0.22 -29.56 2.33
CA ILE A 237 -0.97 -29.12 3.52
C ILE A 237 -2.49 -29.28 3.30
N LYS A 238 -2.99 -28.97 2.11
CA LYS A 238 -4.43 -29.04 1.79
C LYS A 238 -4.92 -30.47 1.55
N CYS A 239 -4.09 -31.35 1.00
CA CYS A 239 -4.49 -32.73 0.69
C CYS A 239 -4.40 -33.62 1.93
N CYS A 240 -5.55 -34.11 2.40
CA CYS A 240 -5.64 -35.00 3.56
C CYS A 240 -5.13 -36.42 3.30
N ASN A 241 -5.03 -36.85 2.04
CA ASN A 241 -4.69 -38.23 1.67
C ASN A 241 -3.26 -38.35 1.11
N ALA A 242 -2.61 -39.46 1.44
CA ALA A 242 -1.20 -39.78 1.19
C ALA A 242 -0.80 -39.94 -0.29
N GLU A 243 -1.70 -39.69 -1.24
CA GLU A 243 -1.43 -39.74 -2.68
C GLU A 243 -0.67 -38.48 -3.15
N LEU A 244 0.53 -38.31 -2.62
CA LEU A 244 1.61 -37.53 -3.25
C LEU A 244 2.35 -38.41 -4.29
N GLU A 245 1.70 -39.42 -4.85
CA GLU A 245 2.25 -40.30 -5.88
C GLU A 245 1.73 -39.84 -7.25
N GLY A 246 2.65 -39.38 -8.09
CA GLY A 246 2.37 -38.97 -9.47
C GLY A 246 2.82 -37.54 -9.79
N ASP A 247 3.23 -37.34 -11.05
CA ASP A 247 3.62 -36.04 -11.61
C ASP A 247 2.46 -35.03 -11.72
N SER A 248 1.23 -35.43 -11.38
CA SER A 248 0.02 -34.60 -11.39
C SER A 248 -0.09 -33.72 -10.12
N LEU A 249 0.91 -32.87 -9.88
CA LEU A 249 1.00 -32.04 -8.66
C LEU A 249 0.68 -30.55 -8.88
N CYS A 250 0.18 -30.15 -10.05
CA CYS A 250 -0.30 -28.78 -10.24
C CYS A 250 -1.75 -28.65 -9.71
N LEU A 251 -2.02 -27.67 -8.86
CA LEU A 251 -3.40 -27.22 -8.60
C LEU A 251 -3.97 -26.62 -9.91
N ALA A 252 -5.25 -26.88 -10.24
CA ALA A 252 -5.87 -26.37 -11.47
C ALA A 252 -5.69 -24.84 -11.63
N LYS A 253 -5.92 -24.10 -10.54
CA LYS A 253 -5.72 -22.63 -10.44
C LYS A 253 -4.26 -22.18 -10.66
N HIS A 254 -3.29 -23.08 -10.53
CA HIS A 254 -1.87 -22.81 -10.78
C HIS A 254 -1.41 -23.23 -12.18
N GLN A 255 -2.15 -24.09 -12.89
CA GLN A 255 -1.91 -24.30 -14.32
C GLN A 255 -2.24 -23.02 -15.11
N GLU A 256 -3.25 -22.27 -14.68
CA GLU A 256 -3.58 -20.94 -15.23
C GLU A 256 -2.46 -19.91 -14.96
N LEU A 257 -1.94 -19.85 -13.73
CA LEU A 257 -0.78 -19.01 -13.41
C LEU A 257 0.49 -19.44 -14.16
N ARG A 258 0.68 -20.74 -14.43
CA ARG A 258 1.77 -21.21 -15.30
C ARG A 258 1.57 -20.81 -16.76
N ARG A 259 0.35 -20.91 -17.31
CA ARG A 259 0.07 -20.42 -18.67
C ARG A 259 0.33 -18.92 -18.78
N GLY A 260 -0.19 -18.13 -17.84
CA GLY A 260 0.06 -16.69 -17.79
C GLY A 260 1.53 -16.33 -17.51
N SER A 261 2.25 -17.13 -16.72
CA SER A 261 3.69 -16.93 -16.44
C SER A 261 4.59 -17.33 -17.60
N VAL A 262 4.21 -18.30 -18.43
CA VAL A 262 4.95 -18.65 -19.65
C VAL A 262 4.81 -17.53 -20.67
N GLU A 263 3.59 -16.98 -20.85
CA GLU A 263 3.35 -15.81 -21.69
C GLU A 263 4.06 -14.55 -21.17
N MET A 264 4.01 -14.28 -19.86
CA MET A 264 4.78 -13.19 -19.23
C MET A 264 6.29 -13.39 -19.35
N SER A 265 6.79 -14.62 -19.16
CA SER A 265 8.23 -14.92 -19.27
C SER A 265 8.72 -14.78 -20.71
N GLU A 266 7.92 -15.14 -21.71
CA GLU A 266 8.24 -14.88 -23.12
C GLU A 266 8.18 -13.39 -23.46
N ARG A 267 7.21 -12.65 -22.90
CA ARG A 267 7.09 -11.20 -23.10
C ARG A 267 8.25 -10.44 -22.45
N CYS A 268 8.63 -10.79 -21.22
CA CYS A 268 9.82 -10.26 -20.55
C CYS A 268 11.11 -10.66 -21.27
N ARG A 269 11.22 -11.90 -21.77
CA ARG A 269 12.38 -12.34 -22.56
C ARG A 269 12.47 -11.62 -23.92
N LYS A 270 11.34 -11.34 -24.58
CA LYS A 270 11.27 -10.49 -25.78
C LYS A 270 11.63 -9.03 -25.47
N MET A 271 11.18 -8.49 -24.33
CA MET A 271 11.55 -7.14 -23.89
C MET A 271 13.06 -7.04 -23.61
N SER A 272 13.64 -8.03 -22.92
CA SER A 272 15.09 -8.07 -22.66
C SER A 272 15.92 -8.22 -23.94
N LEU A 273 15.41 -8.92 -24.96
CA LEU A 273 16.03 -9.03 -26.28
C LEU A 273 15.93 -7.72 -27.09
N LEU A 274 14.82 -6.98 -26.99
CA LEU A 274 14.65 -5.67 -27.63
C LEU A 274 15.58 -4.62 -27.00
N VAL A 275 15.77 -4.65 -25.68
CA VAL A 275 16.71 -3.76 -24.97
C VAL A 275 18.18 -4.10 -25.33
N ALA A 276 18.51 -5.37 -25.55
CA ALA A 276 19.83 -5.79 -26.01
C ALA A 276 20.11 -5.42 -27.49
N SER A 277 19.08 -5.23 -28.31
CA SER A 277 19.21 -4.92 -29.74
C SER A 277 19.43 -3.44 -30.06
N CYS A 278 19.42 -2.55 -29.05
CA CYS A 278 19.71 -1.12 -29.22
C CYS A 278 21.20 -0.76 -29.03
N ALA A 279 22.08 -1.75 -28.86
CA ALA A 279 23.53 -1.52 -28.91
C ALA A 279 23.99 -1.40 -30.38
N ALA A 280 24.44 -0.20 -30.76
CA ALA A 280 24.90 0.14 -32.11
C ALA A 280 26.01 -0.81 -32.62
N PRO A 281 26.12 -1.02 -33.96
CA PRO A 281 27.11 -1.93 -34.53
C PRO A 281 28.52 -1.34 -34.40
N ALA A 282 29.40 -2.05 -33.69
CA ALA A 282 30.83 -1.74 -33.65
C ALA A 282 31.45 -2.10 -35.01
N GLY A 283 31.95 -1.07 -35.70
CA GLY A 283 32.68 -1.20 -36.96
C GLY A 283 34.03 -1.88 -36.78
N ASP A 284 34.43 -2.55 -37.86
CA ASP A 284 35.74 -3.14 -38.09
C ASP A 284 36.90 -2.24 -37.68
N LYS A 285 37.89 -2.80 -36.95
CA LYS A 285 39.32 -2.60 -37.20
C LYS A 285 40.22 -3.55 -36.39
N LYS A 286 41.15 -4.13 -37.16
CA LYS A 286 42.34 -4.95 -36.85
C LYS A 286 42.95 -4.89 -35.44
N ALA A 287 43.35 -6.08 -34.98
CA ALA A 287 44.30 -6.31 -33.89
C ALA A 287 45.66 -5.63 -34.13
N PRO A 288 46.41 -5.30 -33.05
CA PRO A 288 47.53 -6.17 -32.70
C PRO A 288 47.69 -6.45 -31.19
N ALA A 289 48.68 -7.29 -30.91
CA ALA A 289 48.87 -8.11 -29.74
C ALA A 289 49.52 -7.43 -28.51
N PHE A 290 49.40 -8.13 -27.38
CA PHE A 290 50.28 -8.14 -26.18
C PHE A 290 50.42 -6.84 -25.37
N PHE A 291 49.91 -6.81 -24.14
CA PHE A 291 50.66 -6.43 -22.91
C PHE A 291 49.84 -6.77 -21.64
N LYS A 292 50.48 -7.52 -20.74
CA LYS A 292 50.49 -7.48 -19.25
C LYS A 292 49.21 -7.19 -18.44
N ALA A 293 49.00 -8.07 -17.46
CA ALA A 293 48.02 -7.99 -16.38
C ALA A 293 47.95 -6.61 -15.70
N ALA A 294 46.73 -6.08 -15.61
CA ALA A 294 46.33 -4.93 -14.81
C ALA A 294 45.41 -5.39 -13.65
N PRO A 295 45.38 -4.66 -12.52
CA PRO A 295 44.86 -5.15 -11.25
C PRO A 295 43.33 -5.15 -11.21
N ALA A 296 42.79 -5.94 -10.28
CA ALA A 296 41.35 -6.09 -10.01
C ALA A 296 40.66 -4.72 -9.91
N VAL A 297 39.79 -4.44 -10.88
CA VAL A 297 38.82 -3.35 -10.83
C VAL A 297 37.68 -3.81 -9.91
N PRO A 298 37.28 -3.05 -8.89
CA PRO A 298 36.10 -3.38 -8.12
C PRO A 298 34.89 -3.10 -9.01
N PHE A 299 34.23 -4.16 -9.48
CA PHE A 299 32.91 -4.09 -10.08
C PHE A 299 31.90 -3.70 -8.98
N ALA A 300 31.76 -2.40 -8.75
CA ALA A 300 30.62 -1.84 -8.04
C ALA A 300 29.54 -1.54 -9.09
N SER A 301 28.51 -2.40 -9.15
CA SER A 301 27.30 -2.09 -9.90
C SER A 301 26.48 -1.08 -9.08
N PHE A 302 26.87 0.19 -9.10
CA PHE A 302 26.01 1.31 -8.73
C PHE A 302 24.98 1.48 -9.85
N THR A 303 23.89 0.71 -9.83
CA THR A 303 22.68 1.19 -10.50
C THR A 303 22.30 2.48 -9.81
N CYS A 304 22.19 3.57 -10.56
CA CYS A 304 21.78 4.85 -10.00
C CYS A 304 20.42 4.67 -9.31
N VAL A 305 20.22 5.26 -8.13
CA VAL A 305 18.93 5.22 -7.41
C VAL A 305 17.76 5.66 -8.31
N GLY A 306 18.05 6.52 -9.30
CA GLY A 306 17.14 6.89 -10.37
C GLY A 306 16.63 5.70 -11.20
N ASP A 307 17.49 4.77 -11.62
CA ASP A 307 17.11 3.65 -12.49
C ASP A 307 16.12 2.71 -11.80
N GLN A 308 16.32 2.45 -10.50
CA GLN A 308 15.41 1.60 -9.73
C GLN A 308 14.04 2.26 -9.54
N THR A 309 14.02 3.58 -9.35
CA THR A 309 12.79 4.35 -9.20
C THR A 309 11.99 4.35 -10.51
N VAL A 310 12.64 4.59 -11.64
CA VAL A 310 12.00 4.57 -12.98
C VAL A 310 11.42 3.20 -13.28
N ASN A 311 12.19 2.12 -13.08
CA ASN A 311 11.71 0.75 -13.28
C ASN A 311 10.48 0.43 -12.40
N SER A 312 10.46 0.94 -11.16
CA SER A 312 9.33 0.76 -10.25
C SER A 312 8.08 1.52 -10.73
N LEU A 313 8.24 2.74 -11.23
CA LEU A 313 7.15 3.54 -11.79
C LEU A 313 6.56 2.90 -13.05
N GLU A 314 7.40 2.37 -13.95
CA GLU A 314 6.92 1.62 -15.12
C GLU A 314 6.12 0.38 -14.72
N MET A 315 6.56 -0.33 -13.68
CA MET A 315 5.83 -1.47 -13.13
C MET A 315 4.49 -1.04 -12.53
N VAL A 316 4.47 0.03 -11.73
CA VAL A 316 3.24 0.61 -11.17
C VAL A 316 2.27 0.96 -12.30
N TRP A 317 2.73 1.67 -13.33
CA TRP A 317 1.87 2.05 -14.46
C TRP A 317 1.31 0.85 -15.21
N GLY A 318 2.14 -0.18 -15.45
CA GLY A 318 1.68 -1.45 -16.01
C GLY A 318 0.55 -2.08 -15.19
N LEU A 319 0.64 -2.04 -13.86
CA LEU A 319 -0.37 -2.57 -12.95
C LEU A 319 -1.63 -1.69 -12.84
N LEU A 320 -1.50 -0.36 -13.00
CA LEU A 320 -2.63 0.57 -12.93
C LEU A 320 -3.48 0.60 -14.21
N LYS A 321 -2.98 0.06 -15.32
CA LYS A 321 -3.74 -0.06 -16.59
C LYS A 321 -4.87 -1.09 -16.53
N THR A 322 -4.78 -2.08 -15.64
CA THR A 322 -5.76 -3.17 -15.57
C THR A 322 -6.48 -3.19 -14.22
N PRO A 323 -7.84 -3.11 -14.19
CA PRO A 323 -8.61 -3.05 -12.93
C PRO A 323 -8.28 -4.15 -11.92
N VAL A 324 -8.05 -5.38 -12.41
CA VAL A 324 -7.71 -6.54 -11.59
C VAL A 324 -6.38 -6.43 -10.83
N THR A 325 -5.51 -5.48 -11.21
CA THR A 325 -4.18 -5.30 -10.61
C THR A 325 -4.02 -3.95 -9.92
N TRP A 326 -5.06 -3.12 -9.86
CA TRP A 326 -4.99 -1.80 -9.23
C TRP A 326 -4.47 -1.85 -7.79
N SER A 327 -4.95 -2.79 -6.98
CA SER A 327 -4.49 -2.93 -5.58
C SER A 327 -2.98 -3.15 -5.50
N HIS A 328 -2.42 -4.02 -6.35
CA HIS A 328 -0.99 -4.31 -6.38
C HIS A 328 -0.18 -3.11 -6.89
N GLY A 329 -0.72 -2.38 -7.88
CA GLY A 329 -0.11 -1.15 -8.37
C GLY A 329 -0.04 -0.08 -7.29
N LEU A 330 -1.13 0.11 -6.53
CA LEU A 330 -1.18 1.08 -5.44
C LEU A 330 -0.36 0.65 -4.21
N GLU A 331 -0.31 -0.65 -3.87
CA GLU A 331 0.56 -1.15 -2.79
C GLU A 331 2.04 -0.92 -3.13
N LEU A 332 2.44 -1.19 -4.37
CA LEU A 332 3.79 -0.91 -4.84
C LEU A 332 4.07 0.60 -4.83
N LEU A 333 3.14 1.41 -5.33
CA LEU A 333 3.26 2.87 -5.32
C LEU A 333 3.37 3.43 -3.90
N GLY A 334 2.53 2.95 -2.98
CA GLY A 334 2.60 3.30 -1.55
C GLY A 334 3.94 2.93 -0.94
N THR A 335 4.49 1.77 -1.30
CA THR A 335 5.82 1.31 -0.85
C THR A 335 6.94 2.19 -1.38
N VAL A 336 6.90 2.57 -2.67
CA VAL A 336 7.96 3.41 -3.25
C VAL A 336 7.85 4.89 -2.87
N SER A 337 6.66 5.35 -2.45
CA SER A 337 6.44 6.69 -1.90
C SER A 337 6.82 6.83 -0.42
N ASP A 338 7.09 5.73 0.29
CA ASP A 338 7.43 5.74 1.72
C ASP A 338 8.96 5.84 1.91
N PRO A 339 9.47 6.96 2.48
CA PRO A 339 10.90 7.19 2.62
C PRO A 339 11.59 6.16 3.52
N ASN A 340 10.85 5.50 4.42
CA ASN A 340 11.39 4.46 5.28
C ASN A 340 11.62 3.13 4.54
N LYS A 341 10.98 2.95 3.37
CA LYS A 341 11.04 1.70 2.60
C LYS A 341 11.88 1.83 1.34
N SER A 342 11.78 2.93 0.61
CA SER A 342 12.45 3.12 -0.68
C SER A 342 13.63 4.11 -0.64
N GLY A 343 13.82 4.80 0.49
CA GLY A 343 14.78 5.89 0.64
C GLY A 343 14.20 7.24 0.21
N ILE A 344 14.80 8.31 0.73
CA ILE A 344 14.32 9.69 0.59
C ILE A 344 14.29 10.13 -0.88
N GLU A 345 15.37 9.88 -1.64
CA GLU A 345 15.47 10.30 -3.05
C GLU A 345 14.41 9.62 -3.93
N SER A 346 14.24 8.30 -3.79
CA SER A 346 13.23 7.54 -4.52
C SER A 346 11.82 8.03 -4.17
N SER A 347 11.55 8.20 -2.87
CA SER A 347 10.25 8.69 -2.38
C SER A 347 9.96 10.10 -2.88
N LYS A 348 10.95 10.99 -2.89
CA LYS A 348 10.83 12.35 -3.42
C LYS A 348 10.49 12.35 -4.90
N ALA A 349 11.19 11.55 -5.71
CA ALA A 349 10.92 11.40 -7.13
C ALA A 349 9.50 10.87 -7.38
N VAL A 350 9.09 9.82 -6.68
CA VAL A 350 7.74 9.25 -6.77
C VAL A 350 6.67 10.25 -6.32
N SER A 351 6.93 11.03 -5.28
CA SER A 351 6.00 12.04 -4.76
C SER A 351 5.72 13.12 -5.81
N LYS A 352 6.74 13.57 -6.56
CA LYS A 352 6.56 14.49 -7.69
C LYS A 352 5.71 13.88 -8.81
N VAL A 353 5.84 12.58 -9.06
CA VAL A 353 5.00 11.87 -10.04
C VAL A 353 3.55 11.81 -9.56
N ILE A 354 3.30 11.45 -8.30
CA ILE A 354 1.94 11.38 -7.73
C ILE A 354 1.26 12.75 -7.76
N LEU A 355 1.98 13.81 -7.37
CA LEU A 355 1.42 15.15 -7.23
C LEU A 355 1.33 15.92 -8.55
N LEU A 356 2.29 15.76 -9.46
CA LEU A 356 2.37 16.63 -10.65
C LEU A 356 2.35 15.87 -11.98
N GLY A 357 2.46 14.53 -11.96
CA GLY A 357 2.65 13.74 -13.19
C GLY A 357 3.98 14.01 -13.89
N VAL A 358 4.92 14.69 -13.23
CA VAL A 358 6.21 15.09 -13.81
C VAL A 358 7.23 13.98 -13.61
N SER A 359 7.91 13.59 -14.69
CA SER A 359 8.96 12.59 -14.60
C SER A 359 10.20 13.14 -13.88
N PRO A 360 10.83 12.37 -12.97
CA PRO A 360 12.10 12.75 -12.37
C PRO A 360 13.27 12.77 -13.37
N MET A 361 13.10 12.21 -14.58
CA MET A 361 14.13 12.13 -15.61
C MET A 361 13.53 12.32 -17.03
N ALA A 362 14.39 12.47 -18.05
CA ALA A 362 13.97 12.63 -19.45
C ALA A 362 13.20 11.43 -20.05
N TYR A 363 13.09 10.32 -19.31
CA TYR A 363 12.35 9.12 -19.71
C TYR A 363 11.05 9.00 -18.93
N GLY A 364 9.98 8.55 -19.61
CA GLY A 364 8.75 8.10 -18.94
C GLY A 364 7.73 9.18 -18.61
N GLU A 365 7.73 10.35 -19.27
CA GLU A 365 6.73 11.41 -19.02
C GLU A 365 5.28 10.90 -19.16
N VAL A 366 5.00 10.12 -20.20
CA VAL A 366 3.68 9.52 -20.44
C VAL A 366 3.27 8.57 -19.30
N CYS A 367 4.22 7.82 -18.75
CA CYS A 367 3.99 6.92 -17.62
C CYS A 367 3.68 7.71 -16.34
N CYS A 368 4.48 8.74 -16.05
CA CYS A 368 4.32 9.55 -14.86
C CYS A 368 3.00 10.33 -14.86
N ARG A 369 2.66 10.94 -16.00
CA ARG A 369 1.38 11.63 -16.21
C ARG A 369 0.21 10.67 -16.08
N GLY A 370 0.31 9.49 -16.70
CA GLY A 370 -0.72 8.46 -16.60
C GLY A 370 -0.97 7.97 -15.17
N ILE A 371 0.09 7.84 -14.34
CA ILE A 371 -0.07 7.50 -12.92
C ILE A 371 -0.84 8.61 -12.18
N HIS A 372 -0.46 9.87 -12.36
CA HIS A 372 -1.13 11.01 -11.74
C HIS A 372 -2.62 11.07 -12.12
N GLU A 373 -2.91 11.08 -13.43
CA GLU A 373 -4.28 11.13 -13.95
C GLU A 373 -5.11 9.95 -13.46
N LYS A 374 -4.53 8.74 -13.43
CA LYS A 374 -5.24 7.54 -12.96
C LYS A 374 -5.56 7.63 -11.47
N LEU A 375 -4.66 8.13 -10.63
CA LEU A 375 -4.91 8.29 -9.20
C LEU A 375 -6.02 9.30 -8.92
N VAL A 376 -5.97 10.45 -9.60
CA VAL A 376 -7.01 11.49 -9.49
C VAL A 376 -8.37 10.94 -9.92
N HIS A 377 -8.43 10.31 -11.11
CA HIS A 377 -9.64 9.67 -11.62
C HIS A 377 -10.17 8.57 -10.69
N MET A 378 -9.30 7.71 -10.15
CA MET A 378 -9.69 6.67 -9.19
C MET A 378 -10.29 7.28 -7.93
N MET A 379 -9.67 8.31 -7.35
CA MET A 379 -10.18 8.96 -6.14
C MET A 379 -11.58 9.54 -6.38
N GLN A 380 -11.79 10.25 -7.48
CA GLN A 380 -13.10 10.80 -7.85
C GLN A 380 -14.13 9.69 -8.10
N SER A 381 -13.76 8.65 -8.84
CA SER A 381 -14.66 7.54 -9.19
C SER A 381 -15.04 6.65 -8.02
N LEU A 382 -14.18 6.56 -7.00
CA LEU A 382 -14.42 5.75 -5.81
C LEU A 382 -15.32 6.45 -4.78
N VAL A 383 -15.30 7.79 -4.75
CA VAL A 383 -16.06 8.61 -3.79
C VAL A 383 -17.45 8.96 -4.31
N GLY A 384 -17.56 9.32 -5.59
CA GLY A 384 -18.83 9.70 -6.21
C GLY A 384 -19.70 8.51 -6.64
N ASP A 385 -20.97 8.81 -6.90
CA ASP A 385 -21.88 7.96 -7.69
C ASP A 385 -21.58 8.09 -9.20
N SER A 386 -20.38 8.57 -9.55
CA SER A 386 -19.97 8.66 -10.94
C SER A 386 -19.98 7.27 -11.55
N SER A 387 -20.78 7.13 -12.60
CA SER A 387 -21.00 5.90 -13.37
C SER A 387 -19.79 5.56 -14.24
N SER A 388 -18.60 5.58 -13.65
CA SER A 388 -17.40 5.09 -14.32
C SER A 388 -17.52 3.58 -14.42
N SER A 389 -17.79 3.10 -15.63
CA SER A 389 -17.91 1.67 -15.95
C SER A 389 -16.74 0.83 -15.44
N GLU A 390 -15.55 1.43 -15.29
CA GLU A 390 -14.38 0.75 -14.74
C GLU A 390 -14.49 0.40 -13.25
N VAL A 391 -15.36 1.05 -12.48
CA VAL A 391 -15.48 0.85 -11.02
C VAL A 391 -16.79 0.16 -10.64
N GLU A 392 -17.73 0.02 -11.59
CA GLU A 392 -19.04 -0.62 -11.38
C GLU A 392 -18.95 -2.11 -11.05
N HIS A 393 -17.93 -2.80 -11.58
CA HIS A 393 -17.73 -4.23 -11.35
C HIS A 393 -17.04 -4.55 -10.01
N LEU A 394 -16.61 -3.53 -9.26
CA LEU A 394 -15.93 -3.71 -7.98
C LEU A 394 -16.94 -3.82 -6.84
N SER A 395 -16.73 -4.80 -5.97
CA SER A 395 -17.49 -4.90 -4.72
C SER A 395 -17.24 -3.68 -3.83
N ALA A 396 -18.19 -3.34 -2.96
CA ALA A 396 -18.05 -2.24 -2.01
C ALA A 396 -16.76 -2.34 -1.18
N TYR A 397 -16.39 -3.55 -0.75
CA TYR A 397 -15.15 -3.81 -0.04
C TYR A 397 -13.90 -3.49 -0.88
N GLN A 398 -13.87 -3.91 -2.15
CA GLN A 398 -12.75 -3.59 -3.05
C GLN A 398 -12.62 -2.09 -3.29
N ARG A 399 -13.76 -1.39 -3.46
CA ARG A 399 -13.77 0.07 -3.60
C ARG A 399 -13.17 0.74 -2.36
N ASP A 400 -13.50 0.25 -1.18
CA ASP A 400 -12.97 0.77 0.08
C ASP A 400 -11.46 0.56 0.22
N CYS A 401 -10.98 -0.66 -0.04
CA CYS A 401 -9.54 -0.94 -0.01
C CYS A 401 -8.76 -0.08 -1.02
N LEU A 402 -9.29 0.10 -2.22
CA LEU A 402 -8.64 0.94 -3.24
C LEU A 402 -8.63 2.41 -2.83
N LEU A 403 -9.73 2.93 -2.29
CA LEU A 403 -9.81 4.32 -1.83
C LEU A 403 -8.80 4.57 -0.71
N GLN A 404 -8.70 3.65 0.26
CA GLN A 404 -7.69 3.71 1.32
C GLN A 404 -6.26 3.76 0.76
N LEU A 405 -5.96 2.91 -0.22
CA LEU A 405 -4.63 2.86 -0.84
C LEU A 405 -4.30 4.15 -1.63
N VAL A 406 -5.27 4.69 -2.38
CA VAL A 406 -5.10 5.96 -3.11
C VAL A 406 -4.85 7.11 -2.14
N LEU A 407 -5.66 7.24 -1.09
CA LEU A 407 -5.49 8.26 -0.06
C LEU A 407 -4.14 8.13 0.65
N THR A 408 -3.69 6.91 0.92
CA THR A 408 -2.37 6.64 1.53
C THR A 408 -1.23 7.11 0.62
N CYS A 409 -1.30 6.80 -0.68
CA CYS A 409 -0.31 7.26 -1.66
C CYS A 409 -0.25 8.79 -1.72
N LEU A 410 -1.42 9.44 -1.71
CA LEU A 410 -1.52 10.90 -1.75
C LEU A 410 -0.90 11.55 -0.49
N VAL A 411 -1.28 11.07 0.70
CA VAL A 411 -0.77 11.58 1.98
C VAL A 411 0.74 11.38 2.06
N ASN A 412 1.25 10.20 1.72
CA ASN A 412 2.70 9.94 1.72
C ASN A 412 3.43 10.93 0.80
N ALA A 413 2.90 11.14 -0.42
CA ALA A 413 3.50 12.05 -1.38
C ALA A 413 3.55 13.50 -0.86
N MET A 414 2.47 13.96 -0.22
CA MET A 414 2.40 15.29 0.38
C MET A 414 3.36 15.44 1.58
N GLU A 415 3.44 14.44 2.45
CA GLU A 415 4.33 14.47 3.61
C GLU A 415 5.81 14.49 3.21
N VAL A 416 6.18 13.68 2.22
CA VAL A 416 7.55 13.68 1.68
C VAL A 416 7.88 15.04 1.07
N HIS A 417 6.94 15.63 0.34
CA HIS A 417 7.16 16.94 -0.27
C HIS A 417 7.37 18.04 0.79
N ILE A 418 6.48 18.14 1.79
CA ILE A 418 6.56 19.16 2.83
C ILE A 418 7.86 19.05 3.64
N LYS A 419 8.25 17.82 4.03
CA LYS A 419 9.52 17.60 4.75
C LYS A 419 10.71 18.07 3.93
N PHE A 420 10.66 17.79 2.63
CA PHE A 420 11.76 18.10 1.75
C PHE A 420 11.87 19.60 1.43
N VAL A 421 10.74 20.30 1.26
CA VAL A 421 10.73 21.77 1.12
C VAL A 421 11.32 22.46 2.35
N ALA A 422 11.05 21.93 3.55
CA ALA A 422 11.64 22.44 4.78
C ALA A 422 13.17 22.26 4.79
N GLU A 423 13.68 21.10 4.37
CA GLU A 423 15.12 20.81 4.31
C GLU A 423 15.84 21.65 3.23
N GLU A 424 15.25 21.83 2.04
CA GLU A 424 15.85 22.68 0.99
C GLU A 424 15.93 24.15 1.41
N SER A 425 14.89 24.65 2.09
CA SER A 425 14.82 26.04 2.57
C SER A 425 15.93 26.36 3.58
N GLU A 426 16.36 25.39 4.39
CA GLU A 426 17.48 25.55 5.32
C GLU A 426 18.85 25.50 4.62
N SER A 427 18.95 24.83 3.46
CA SER A 427 20.20 24.61 2.73
C SER A 427 20.56 25.70 1.71
N MET A 428 19.57 26.46 1.22
CA MET A 428 19.71 27.34 0.04
C MET A 428 19.86 28.83 0.37
N GLU A 429 20.45 29.17 1.51
CA GLU A 429 20.62 30.57 1.98
C GLU A 429 21.64 31.42 1.17
N VAL A 430 22.16 30.95 0.03
CA VAL A 430 23.35 31.58 -0.61
C VAL A 430 23.19 32.01 -2.08
N THR A 431 22.10 31.68 -2.78
CA THR A 431 21.95 32.13 -4.19
C THR A 431 20.86 33.19 -4.33
N MET A 432 21.29 34.46 -4.34
CA MET A 432 20.47 35.56 -4.83
C MET A 432 20.24 35.41 -6.34
N GLU A 433 19.09 35.89 -6.83
CA GLU A 433 18.76 36.15 -8.24
C GLU A 433 18.08 35.00 -9.01
N ASP A 434 16.76 34.84 -8.85
CA ASP A 434 15.81 35.28 -9.89
C ASP A 434 14.37 35.30 -9.31
N GLY A 435 13.63 36.39 -9.54
CA GLY A 435 12.41 36.75 -8.80
C GLY A 435 11.14 36.01 -9.19
N THR A 436 11.23 34.83 -9.80
CA THR A 436 10.04 34.02 -10.10
C THR A 436 9.69 33.17 -8.87
N THR A 437 8.65 33.59 -8.16
CA THR A 437 8.07 32.82 -7.07
C THR A 437 7.55 31.51 -7.65
N GLU A 438 8.34 30.44 -7.54
CA GLU A 438 7.88 29.11 -7.94
C GLU A 438 6.58 28.82 -7.20
N ALA A 439 5.48 28.70 -7.96
CA ALA A 439 4.20 28.31 -7.39
C ALA A 439 4.41 26.99 -6.61
N SER A 440 3.97 26.98 -5.34
CA SER A 440 4.02 25.79 -4.48
C SER A 440 3.52 24.58 -5.26
N VAL A 441 4.18 23.44 -5.07
CA VAL A 441 3.79 22.17 -5.68
C VAL A 441 2.34 21.82 -5.34
N MET A 442 1.85 22.18 -4.15
CA MET A 442 0.45 21.97 -3.78
C MET A 442 -0.49 22.82 -4.64
N SER A 443 -0.13 24.07 -4.96
CA SER A 443 -0.91 24.90 -5.87
C SER A 443 -0.91 24.34 -7.29
N ARG A 444 0.24 23.85 -7.78
CA ARG A 444 0.34 23.18 -9.09
C ARG A 444 -0.45 21.88 -9.14
N PHE A 445 -0.43 21.09 -8.05
CA PHE A 445 -1.23 19.88 -7.92
C PHE A 445 -2.73 20.19 -8.01
N LEU A 446 -3.21 21.18 -7.24
CA LEU A 446 -4.63 21.56 -7.32
C LEU A 446 -5.01 22.00 -8.74
N GLU A 447 -4.18 22.80 -9.38
CA GLU A 447 -4.42 23.23 -10.76
C GLU A 447 -4.40 22.06 -11.74
N SER A 448 -3.49 21.10 -11.58
CA SER A 448 -3.44 19.91 -12.43
C SER A 448 -4.69 19.05 -12.28
N THR A 449 -5.34 19.05 -11.11
CA THR A 449 -6.59 18.30 -10.92
C THR A 449 -7.83 18.92 -11.58
N LYS A 450 -7.86 20.24 -11.80
CA LYS A 450 -9.03 20.96 -12.35
C LYS A 450 -9.38 20.61 -13.81
N GLY A 451 -8.48 19.97 -14.53
CA GLY A 451 -8.68 19.60 -15.96
C GLY A 451 -8.83 18.11 -16.23
N VAL A 452 -8.59 17.24 -15.25
CA VAL A 452 -8.58 15.78 -15.49
C VAL A 452 -10.00 15.22 -15.49
N VAL A 453 -10.88 15.72 -14.62
CA VAL A 453 -12.28 15.25 -14.47
C VAL A 453 -13.16 16.40 -13.98
N ALA A 454 -14.49 16.23 -14.05
CA ALA A 454 -15.51 17.21 -13.69
C ALA A 454 -15.59 17.62 -12.20
N CYS A 455 -14.88 16.93 -11.27
CA CYS A 455 -14.99 17.20 -9.83
C CYS A 455 -13.66 17.68 -9.24
N ASP A 456 -13.69 18.76 -8.44
CA ASP A 456 -12.49 19.27 -7.77
C ASP A 456 -11.99 18.30 -6.69
N ILE A 457 -10.67 18.12 -6.60
CA ILE A 457 -10.08 17.21 -5.63
C ILE A 457 -10.34 17.61 -4.18
N VAL A 458 -10.42 18.91 -3.89
CA VAL A 458 -10.75 19.40 -2.55
C VAL A 458 -12.20 19.04 -2.21
N GLU A 459 -13.13 19.17 -3.15
CA GLU A 459 -14.52 18.75 -2.96
C GLU A 459 -14.64 17.24 -2.72
N VAL A 460 -13.86 16.44 -3.44
CA VAL A 460 -13.79 14.98 -3.22
C VAL A 460 -13.30 14.66 -1.81
N LEU A 461 -12.21 15.31 -1.35
CA LEU A 461 -11.70 15.11 0.00
C LEU A 461 -12.72 15.55 1.06
N VAL A 462 -13.37 16.71 0.91
CA VAL A 462 -14.45 17.18 1.80
C VAL A 462 -15.61 16.17 1.83
N THR A 463 -15.95 15.57 0.69
CA THR A 463 -16.99 14.52 0.59
C THR A 463 -16.59 13.23 1.33
N ILE A 464 -15.30 12.89 1.37
CA ILE A 464 -14.83 11.75 2.18
C ILE A 464 -14.95 12.09 3.67
N VAL A 465 -14.60 13.32 4.06
CA VAL A 465 -14.70 13.78 5.46
C VAL A 465 -16.15 13.75 5.95
N SER A 466 -17.13 14.16 5.13
CA SER A 466 -18.54 14.11 5.51
C SER A 466 -19.09 12.69 5.73
N ARG A 467 -18.35 11.65 5.33
CA ARG A 467 -18.68 10.23 5.54
C ARG A 467 -17.94 9.60 6.74
N ALA A 468 -17.38 10.42 7.63
CA ALA A 468 -16.63 9.95 8.79
C ALA A 468 -17.39 8.94 9.66
N ASN A 469 -18.71 9.11 9.81
CA ASN A 469 -19.58 8.22 10.59
C ASN A 469 -19.59 6.76 10.10
N THR A 470 -19.33 6.52 8.82
CA THR A 470 -19.31 5.17 8.23
C THR A 470 -17.89 4.70 7.95
N LYS A 471 -16.98 5.61 7.61
CA LYS A 471 -15.61 5.30 7.19
C LYS A 471 -14.59 6.22 7.88
N PRO A 472 -14.41 6.11 9.22
CA PRO A 472 -13.57 7.03 9.99
C PRO A 472 -12.11 7.03 9.56
N HIS A 473 -11.58 5.89 9.12
CA HIS A 473 -10.20 5.79 8.64
C HIS A 473 -9.98 6.53 7.30
N HIS A 474 -10.95 6.48 6.38
CA HIS A 474 -10.87 7.24 5.13
C HIS A 474 -10.97 8.75 5.41
N ALA A 475 -11.88 9.15 6.31
CA ALA A 475 -11.98 10.53 6.76
C ALA A 475 -10.66 11.01 7.40
N TYR A 476 -9.98 10.18 8.18
CA TYR A 476 -8.67 10.51 8.76
C TYR A 476 -7.64 10.86 7.67
N LEU A 477 -7.50 9.99 6.66
CA LEU A 477 -6.55 10.24 5.57
C LEU A 477 -6.94 11.49 4.75
N ALA A 478 -8.23 11.71 4.52
CA ALA A 478 -8.73 12.89 3.80
C ALA A 478 -8.50 14.20 4.59
N VAL A 479 -8.79 14.23 5.89
CA VAL A 479 -8.48 15.38 6.77
C VAL A 479 -6.98 15.66 6.78
N LYS A 480 -6.17 14.61 6.87
CA LYS A 480 -4.70 14.74 6.84
C LYS A 480 -4.23 15.33 5.50
N ALA A 481 -4.75 14.87 4.37
CA ALA A 481 -4.44 15.46 3.06
C ALA A 481 -4.84 16.95 2.98
N LEU A 482 -6.03 17.31 3.46
CA LEU A 482 -6.50 18.70 3.51
C LEU A 482 -5.64 19.60 4.42
N PHE A 483 -5.16 19.05 5.55
CA PHE A 483 -4.22 19.74 6.44
C PHE A 483 -2.90 20.03 5.72
N LEU A 484 -2.33 19.03 5.04
CA LEU A 484 -1.08 19.18 4.30
C LEU A 484 -1.21 20.23 3.18
N LEU A 485 -2.30 20.16 2.40
CA LEU A 485 -2.62 21.18 1.38
C LEU A 485 -2.70 22.60 1.96
N SER A 486 -3.35 22.76 3.11
CA SER A 486 -3.61 24.07 3.73
C SER A 486 -2.40 24.66 4.47
N SER A 487 -1.39 23.84 4.77
CA SER A 487 -0.23 24.26 5.56
C SER A 487 0.77 25.12 4.78
N GLU A 488 0.96 24.87 3.47
CA GLU A 488 2.00 25.54 2.69
C GLU A 488 1.59 26.90 2.12
N ASN A 489 0.34 27.04 1.65
CA ASN A 489 -0.08 28.20 0.86
C ASN A 489 -1.38 28.82 1.38
N SER A 490 -1.36 30.14 1.59
CA SER A 490 -2.52 30.93 2.03
C SER A 490 -3.70 30.86 1.05
N SER A 491 -3.43 30.87 -0.25
CA SER A 491 -4.48 30.77 -1.27
C SER A 491 -5.15 29.39 -1.25
N VAL A 492 -4.35 28.34 -1.08
CA VAL A 492 -4.84 26.96 -0.94
C VAL A 492 -5.63 26.80 0.36
N ARG A 493 -5.13 27.35 1.46
CA ARG A 493 -5.86 27.38 2.74
C ARG A 493 -7.20 28.08 2.62
N GLN A 494 -7.25 29.25 1.97
CA GLN A 494 -8.49 29.96 1.73
C GLN A 494 -9.44 29.15 0.85
N TYR A 495 -8.92 28.47 -0.18
CA TYR A 495 -9.70 27.58 -1.03
C TYR A 495 -10.30 26.40 -0.25
N VAL A 496 -9.51 25.70 0.56
CA VAL A 496 -9.98 24.62 1.45
C VAL A 496 -11.01 25.13 2.45
N SER A 497 -10.77 26.31 3.05
CA SER A 497 -11.71 26.95 3.98
C SER A 497 -13.05 27.25 3.29
N MET A 498 -13.01 27.78 2.06
CA MET A 498 -14.21 28.04 1.27
C MET A 498 -14.93 26.76 0.89
N ALA A 499 -14.23 25.71 0.45
CA ALA A 499 -14.85 24.42 0.09
C ALA A 499 -15.55 23.76 1.28
N MET A 500 -14.96 23.87 2.48
CA MET A 500 -15.57 23.43 3.74
C MET A 500 -16.78 24.30 4.15
N ALA A 501 -16.83 25.56 3.69
CA ALA A 501 -17.91 26.51 3.99
C ALA A 501 -19.01 26.60 2.91
N ALA A 502 -18.79 26.03 1.71
CA ALA A 502 -19.60 26.31 0.52
C ALA A 502 -20.98 25.60 0.50
N GLU A 503 -21.96 26.43 0.13
CA GLU A 503 -23.33 26.27 -0.40
C GLU A 503 -24.43 25.52 0.35
N ASP A 504 -24.09 24.65 1.32
CA ASP A 504 -25.06 24.23 2.33
C ASP A 504 -24.46 24.50 3.70
N LYS A 505 -24.47 25.79 4.08
CA LYS A 505 -23.72 26.35 5.23
C LYS A 505 -23.90 25.58 6.53
N ALA A 506 -25.02 24.89 6.71
CA ALA A 506 -25.26 24.07 7.88
C ALA A 506 -24.57 22.69 7.80
N GLN A 507 -24.49 22.06 6.62
CA GLN A 507 -24.16 20.63 6.50
C GLN A 507 -22.67 20.35 6.25
N ARG A 508 -21.93 21.21 5.53
CA ARG A 508 -20.48 20.98 5.28
C ARG A 508 -19.57 21.56 6.36
N SER A 509 -19.95 22.70 6.97
CA SER A 509 -19.29 23.13 8.21
C SER A 509 -19.52 22.13 9.34
N ALA A 510 -20.63 21.38 9.31
CA ALA A 510 -20.85 20.24 10.19
C ALA A 510 -19.91 19.08 9.85
N ALA A 511 -19.55 18.82 8.59
CA ALA A 511 -18.71 17.68 8.22
C ALA A 511 -17.39 17.58 9.01
N LEU A 512 -16.64 18.67 9.19
CA LEU A 512 -15.41 18.65 10.00
C LEU A 512 -15.69 18.45 11.49
N LYS A 513 -16.78 19.04 11.99
CA LYS A 513 -17.21 18.91 13.39
C LYS A 513 -17.72 17.49 13.69
N ASP A 514 -18.53 16.92 12.81
CA ASP A 514 -19.06 15.56 12.88
C ASP A 514 -17.91 14.55 12.77
N ALA A 515 -16.95 14.78 11.87
CA ALA A 515 -15.74 13.96 11.78
C ALA A 515 -14.91 14.02 13.06
N HIS A 516 -14.78 15.21 13.66
CA HIS A 516 -14.12 15.37 14.96
C HIS A 516 -14.87 14.60 16.07
N GLU A 517 -16.20 14.71 16.14
CA GLU A 517 -17.04 13.97 17.11
C GLU A 517 -16.90 12.45 16.94
N VAL A 518 -16.87 11.94 15.70
CA VAL A 518 -16.58 10.52 15.42
C VAL A 518 -15.17 10.15 15.86
N GLY A 519 -14.20 11.04 15.67
CA GLY A 519 -12.82 10.90 16.13
C GLY A 519 -12.75 10.69 17.64
N VAL A 520 -13.40 11.57 18.41
CA VAL A 520 -13.50 11.49 19.88
C VAL A 520 -14.13 10.17 20.33
N GLN A 521 -15.16 9.70 19.63
CA GLN A 521 -15.90 8.50 20.02
C GLN A 521 -15.20 7.20 19.65
N SER A 522 -14.49 7.15 18.51
CA SER A 522 -14.09 5.87 17.89
C SER A 522 -12.74 5.84 17.18
N HIS A 523 -12.12 7.00 16.91
CA HIS A 523 -10.91 7.06 16.08
C HIS A 523 -10.01 8.25 16.45
N GLY A 524 -9.23 8.14 17.54
CA GLY A 524 -8.45 9.25 18.09
C GLY A 524 -7.43 9.89 17.12
N LEU A 525 -6.96 9.20 16.08
CA LEU A 525 -6.14 9.80 15.03
C LEU A 525 -6.92 10.79 14.15
N LEU A 526 -8.23 10.56 13.97
CA LEU A 526 -9.10 11.46 13.21
C LEU A 526 -9.34 12.74 14.02
N GLU A 527 -9.62 12.61 15.32
CA GLU A 527 -9.73 13.75 16.26
C GLU A 527 -8.50 14.66 16.17
N ALA A 528 -7.30 14.09 16.35
CA ALA A 528 -6.05 14.85 16.33
C ALA A 528 -5.82 15.59 15.00
N GLU A 529 -6.11 14.96 13.86
CA GLU A 529 -5.97 15.62 12.55
C GLU A 529 -7.06 16.67 12.29
N CYS A 530 -8.29 16.46 12.78
CA CYS A 530 -9.35 17.46 12.72
C CYS A 530 -8.95 18.73 13.49
N GLU A 531 -8.40 18.59 14.70
CA GLU A 531 -7.90 19.73 15.48
C GLU A 531 -6.75 20.47 14.78
N ARG A 532 -5.84 19.73 14.14
CA ARG A 532 -4.73 20.30 13.37
C ARG A 532 -5.25 21.11 12.19
N LEU A 533 -6.15 20.54 11.40
CA LEU A 533 -6.77 21.24 10.26
C LEU A 533 -7.51 22.49 10.74
N GLN A 534 -8.31 22.39 11.80
CA GLN A 534 -9.06 23.51 12.36
C GLN A 534 -8.14 24.67 12.78
N ARG A 535 -7.01 24.38 13.44
CA ARG A 535 -6.01 25.40 13.81
C ARG A 535 -5.42 26.11 12.60
N VAL A 536 -5.10 25.37 11.54
CA VAL A 536 -4.56 25.96 10.30
C VAL A 536 -5.60 26.86 9.63
N LEU A 537 -6.85 26.41 9.54
CA LEU A 537 -7.94 27.17 8.91
C LEU A 537 -8.35 28.42 9.71
N GLN A 538 -8.16 28.43 11.03
CA GLN A 538 -8.47 29.59 11.90
C GLN A 538 -7.37 30.65 11.96
N THR A 539 -6.16 30.34 11.49
CA THR A 539 -5.05 31.28 11.49
C THR A 539 -5.38 32.43 10.52
N ARG A 540 -5.86 33.55 11.07
CA ARG A 540 -6.24 34.76 10.31
C ARG A 540 -5.03 35.30 9.56
N HIS A 541 -5.25 35.66 8.30
CA HIS A 541 -4.31 36.42 7.48
C HIS A 541 -4.23 37.88 7.90
#